data_AF-A0A523MKM8-F1
#
_entry.id   AF-A0A523MKM8-F1
#
_cell.length_a   1.000
_cell.length_b   1.000
_cell.length_c   1.000
_cell.angle_alpha   90.00
_cell.angle_beta   90.00
_cell.angle_gamma   90.00
#
_symmetry.space_group_name_H-M   'P 1'
#
loop_
_entity.id
_entity.type
_entity.pdbx_description
1 polymer ?
#
loop_
_entity_poly.entity_id
_entity_poly.type
_entity_poly.pdbx_seq_one_letter_code
_entity_poly.pdbx_strand_id
1 'polypeptide(L)'
;MFTQKLILLCCILLLAEPAAALRCGGKLVSNGAPQAKVLKYCGEPESIQMRTIVRTGIPRHRIRHGINDTRLIGYSDELLFADRSYVEIVVEEWTYNFGPHRLMRIVRFENGLVTSVSRLGYGYN
;
A
#
# COMPACT_ATOMS: atom_id res chain seq x y z
N MET A 1 -38.94 13.58 -12.89
CA MET A 1 -37.73 14.27 -12.39
C MET A 1 -37.21 13.75 -11.06
N PHE A 2 -38.07 13.39 -10.09
CA PHE A 2 -37.64 12.85 -8.78
C PHE A 2 -36.99 11.44 -8.88
N THR A 3 -37.57 10.58 -9.72
CA THR A 3 -37.11 9.21 -9.97
C THR A 3 -35.70 9.15 -10.58
N GLN A 4 -35.38 10.05 -11.51
CA GLN A 4 -34.06 10.12 -12.15
C GLN A 4 -32.95 10.56 -11.18
N LYS A 5 -33.26 11.47 -10.24
CA LYS A 5 -32.34 11.83 -9.16
C LYS A 5 -32.09 10.67 -8.20
N LEU A 6 -33.11 9.84 -7.95
CA LEU A 6 -33.01 8.66 -7.09
C LEU A 6 -32.14 7.56 -7.73
N ILE A 7 -32.28 7.35 -9.05
CA ILE A 7 -31.46 6.40 -9.82
C ILE A 7 -29.99 6.85 -9.84
N LEU A 8 -29.73 8.14 -10.09
CA LEU A 8 -28.36 8.68 -10.08
C LEU A 8 -27.69 8.53 -8.70
N LEU A 9 -28.42 8.80 -7.61
CA LEU A 9 -27.89 8.64 -6.25
C LEU A 9 -27.57 7.17 -5.94
N CYS A 10 -28.42 6.25 -6.37
CA CYS A 10 -28.21 4.81 -6.18
C CYS A 10 -26.99 4.31 -6.97
N CYS A 11 -26.80 4.78 -8.21
CA CYS A 11 -25.63 4.46 -9.03
C CYS A 11 -24.31 4.95 -8.40
N ILE A 12 -24.31 6.08 -7.69
CA ILE A 12 -23.11 6.61 -7.02
C ILE A 12 -22.71 5.72 -5.83
N LEU A 13 -23.68 5.17 -5.09
CA LEU A 13 -23.40 4.30 -3.95
C LEU A 13 -22.82 2.93 -4.36
N LEU A 14 -23.13 2.45 -5.56
CA LEU A 14 -22.61 1.19 -6.11
C LEU A 14 -21.13 1.27 -6.51
N LEU A 15 -20.54 2.47 -6.58
CA LEU A 15 -19.14 2.69 -6.93
C LEU A 15 -18.20 2.75 -5.71
N ALA A 16 -18.73 2.56 -4.49
CA ALA A 16 -17.92 2.60 -3.28
C ALA A 16 -17.05 1.34 -3.16
N GLU A 17 -15.74 1.48 -3.39
CA GLU A 17 -14.80 0.39 -3.10
C GLU A 17 -14.71 0.15 -1.58
N PRO A 18 -14.68 -1.12 -1.14
CA PRO A 18 -14.49 -1.43 0.27
C PRO A 18 -13.11 -0.96 0.72
N ALA A 19 -13.07 0.05 1.58
CA ALA A 19 -11.84 0.48 2.21
C ALA A 19 -11.30 -0.63 3.12
N ALA A 20 -10.14 -1.20 2.77
CA ALA A 20 -9.45 -2.15 3.63
C ALA A 20 -8.95 -1.41 4.89
N ALA A 21 -9.56 -1.70 6.04
CA ALA A 21 -9.20 -1.11 7.32
C ALA A 21 -9.16 -2.17 8.43
N LEU A 22 -8.20 -2.03 9.35
CA LEU A 22 -8.14 -2.81 10.58
C LEU A 22 -8.87 -2.05 11.69
N ARG A 23 -9.75 -2.75 12.40
CA ARG A 23 -10.44 -2.20 13.58
C ARG A 23 -9.99 -2.94 14.82
N CYS A 24 -9.47 -2.19 15.78
CA CYS A 24 -9.00 -2.71 17.07
C CYS A 24 -9.84 -2.05 18.17
N GLY A 25 -10.86 -2.79 18.63
CA GLY A 25 -11.91 -2.24 19.49
C GLY A 25 -12.67 -1.10 18.80
N GLY A 26 -12.64 0.10 19.39
CA GLY A 26 -13.26 1.30 18.81
C GLY A 26 -12.38 2.06 17.81
N LYS A 27 -11.09 1.71 17.68
CA LYS A 27 -10.10 2.46 16.91
C LYS A 27 -9.95 1.89 15.49
N LEU A 28 -9.74 2.78 14.52
CA LEU A 28 -9.57 2.43 13.10
C LEU A 28 -8.13 2.71 12.63
N VAL A 29 -7.57 1.76 11.90
CA VAL A 29 -6.29 1.82 11.18
C VAL A 29 -6.57 1.58 9.70
N SER A 30 -6.07 2.47 8.85
CA SER A 30 -6.23 2.43 7.39
C SER A 30 -4.88 2.52 6.70
N ASN A 31 -4.85 2.35 5.37
CA ASN A 31 -3.65 2.53 4.56
C ASN A 31 -2.96 3.89 4.83
N GLY A 32 -1.63 3.89 4.81
CA GLY A 32 -0.78 5.04 5.14
C GLY A 32 -0.58 5.27 6.64
N ALA A 33 -1.24 4.51 7.53
CA ALA A 33 -0.99 4.63 8.96
C ALA A 33 0.44 4.17 9.31
N PRO A 34 1.14 4.87 10.23
CA PRO A 34 2.47 4.44 10.67
C PRO A 34 2.37 3.26 11.65
N GLN A 35 3.38 2.40 11.66
CA GLN A 35 3.49 1.26 12.59
C GLN A 35 3.21 1.62 14.04
N ALA A 36 3.80 2.71 14.54
CA ALA A 36 3.59 3.17 15.91
C ALA A 36 2.10 3.44 16.23
N LYS A 37 1.30 3.91 15.26
CA LYS A 37 -0.14 4.09 15.44
C LYS A 37 -0.86 2.75 15.52
N VAL A 38 -0.47 1.78 14.69
CA VAL A 38 -1.02 0.42 14.72
C VAL A 38 -0.73 -0.22 16.08
N LEU A 39 0.52 -0.17 16.53
CA LEU A 39 0.94 -0.68 17.83
C LEU A 39 0.15 -0.02 18.98
N LYS A 40 0.03 1.31 18.99
CA LYS A 40 -0.75 2.06 19.98
C LYS A 40 -2.24 1.69 19.98
N TYR A 41 -2.80 1.28 18.85
CA TYR A 41 -4.23 1.04 18.69
C TYR A 41 -4.62 -0.42 18.90
N CYS A 42 -3.76 -1.34 18.44
CA CYS A 42 -4.02 -2.76 18.36
C CYS A 42 -3.22 -3.59 19.35
N GLY A 43 -2.16 -3.03 19.94
CA GLY A 43 -1.20 -3.78 20.75
C GLY A 43 -0.21 -4.58 19.90
N GLU A 44 0.55 -5.43 20.58
CA GLU A 44 1.52 -6.33 19.95
C GLU A 44 0.80 -7.35 19.05
N PRO A 45 1.37 -7.65 17.86
CA PRO A 45 0.87 -8.73 17.02
C PRO A 45 1.25 -10.11 17.58
N GLU A 46 0.55 -11.13 17.12
CA GLU A 46 0.86 -12.54 17.39
C GLU A 46 2.19 -12.96 16.74
N SER A 47 2.42 -12.48 15.51
CA SER A 47 3.67 -12.75 14.80
C SER A 47 4.02 -11.61 13.84
N ILE A 48 5.32 -11.44 13.62
CA ILE A 48 5.90 -10.48 12.68
C ILE A 48 6.77 -11.26 11.70
N GLN A 49 6.48 -11.15 10.41
CA GLN A 49 7.34 -11.63 9.34
C GLN A 49 7.98 -10.43 8.64
N MET A 50 9.30 -10.39 8.60
CA MET A 50 10.06 -9.30 7.99
C MET A 50 10.84 -9.82 6.78
N ARG A 51 10.81 -9.06 5.68
CA ARG A 51 11.64 -9.33 4.50
C ARG A 51 12.00 -8.02 3.78
N THR A 52 13.16 -8.00 3.13
CA THR A 52 13.50 -6.93 2.19
C THR A 52 13.11 -7.37 0.80
N ILE A 53 12.37 -6.52 0.09
CA ILE A 53 12.09 -6.70 -1.34
C ILE A 53 12.79 -5.59 -2.13
N VAL A 54 13.13 -5.88 -3.38
CA VAL A 54 13.67 -4.89 -4.30
C VAL A 54 12.56 -4.48 -5.27
N ARG A 55 12.35 -3.18 -5.47
CA ARG A 55 11.48 -2.65 -6.52
C ARG A 55 12.27 -1.81 -7.50
N THR A 56 11.93 -1.94 -8.78
CA THR A 56 12.43 -1.02 -9.82
C THR A 56 11.79 0.36 -9.59
N GLY A 57 12.62 1.34 -9.27
CA GLY A 57 12.27 2.75 -9.29
C GLY A 57 12.19 3.26 -10.73
N ILE A 58 11.22 4.13 -11.00
CA ILE A 58 11.19 4.88 -12.26
C ILE A 58 12.33 5.91 -12.16
N PRO A 59 13.32 5.84 -13.04
CA PRO A 59 14.33 6.88 -13.05
C PRO A 59 13.67 8.21 -13.39
N ARG A 60 13.91 9.21 -12.54
CA ARG A 60 13.44 10.57 -12.85
C ARG A 60 14.33 11.12 -13.95
N HIS A 61 13.94 10.90 -15.21
CA HIS A 61 14.61 11.54 -16.33
C HIS A 61 14.34 13.05 -16.27
N ARG A 62 15.21 13.80 -15.58
CA ARG A 62 15.18 15.26 -15.58
C ARG A 62 15.87 15.73 -16.86
N ILE A 63 15.20 15.60 -18.02
CA ILE A 63 15.65 16.33 -19.20
C ILE A 63 15.38 17.82 -18.97
N ARG A 64 16.43 18.57 -18.61
CA ARG A 64 16.44 20.02 -18.77
C ARG A 64 17.11 20.33 -20.11
N HIS A 65 16.43 20.05 -21.23
CA HIS A 65 16.96 20.42 -22.56
C HIS A 65 16.66 21.90 -22.82
N GLY A 66 17.64 22.74 -22.53
CA GLY A 66 17.76 24.10 -23.05
C GLY A 66 18.99 24.24 -23.94
N ILE A 67 19.31 23.21 -24.73
CA ILE A 67 20.49 23.22 -25.61
C ILE A 67 20.06 22.62 -26.96
N ASN A 68 20.15 23.43 -28.00
CA ASN A 68 19.93 23.08 -29.41
C ASN A 68 21.13 22.27 -29.95
N ASP A 69 21.46 21.14 -29.33
CA ASP A 69 22.55 20.30 -29.83
C ASP A 69 21.99 19.05 -30.51
N THR A 70 21.81 19.17 -31.82
CA THR A 70 21.35 18.12 -32.73
C THR A 70 22.40 17.01 -32.96
N ARG A 71 23.50 16.97 -32.17
CA ARG A 71 24.53 15.91 -32.25
C ARG A 71 24.36 14.75 -31.28
N LEU A 72 23.33 14.74 -30.44
CA LEU A 72 23.08 13.64 -29.48
C LEU A 72 22.15 12.53 -30.02
N ILE A 73 21.95 12.44 -31.34
CA ILE A 73 21.20 11.33 -31.96
C ILE A 73 22.20 10.21 -32.28
N GLY A 74 22.56 9.43 -31.26
CA GLY A 74 23.48 8.30 -31.40
C GLY A 74 24.01 7.75 -30.07
N TYR A 75 23.85 8.52 -28.99
CA TYR A 75 24.24 8.14 -27.63
C TYR A 75 23.05 8.18 -26.66
N SER A 76 21.87 7.76 -27.13
CA SER A 76 20.64 7.76 -26.32
C SER A 76 20.05 6.38 -26.08
N ASP A 77 20.60 5.34 -26.71
CA ASP A 77 20.11 3.96 -26.55
C ASP A 77 20.84 3.22 -25.40
N GLU A 78 22.14 3.49 -25.21
CA GLU A 78 22.94 2.85 -24.14
C GLU A 78 22.70 3.42 -22.73
N LEU A 79 22.18 4.65 -22.60
CA LEU A 79 21.83 5.23 -21.30
C LEU A 79 20.48 4.75 -20.75
N LEU A 80 19.65 4.06 -21.55
CA LEU A 80 18.39 3.48 -21.08
C LEU A 80 18.57 2.15 -20.33
N PHE A 81 19.76 1.56 -20.37
CA PHE A 81 20.08 0.30 -19.67
C PHE A 81 20.75 0.51 -18.31
N ALA A 82 21.34 1.68 -18.04
CA ALA A 82 21.91 2.04 -16.74
C ALA A 82 20.89 2.63 -15.74
N ASP A 83 19.63 2.80 -16.16
CA ASP A 83 18.64 3.63 -15.47
C ASP A 83 17.56 2.81 -14.73
N ARG A 84 17.82 1.53 -14.45
CA ARG A 84 17.00 0.78 -13.48
C ARG A 84 17.49 1.10 -12.08
N SER A 85 17.00 2.20 -11.50
CA SER A 85 17.17 2.42 -10.07
C SER A 85 16.46 1.28 -9.32
N TYR A 86 17.15 0.56 -8.45
CA TYR A 86 16.55 -0.43 -7.57
C TYR A 86 16.44 0.18 -6.18
N VAL A 87 15.27 0.07 -5.56
CA VAL A 87 15.04 0.54 -4.19
C VAL A 87 14.70 -0.66 -3.32
N GLU A 88 15.46 -0.81 -2.25
CA GLU A 88 15.17 -1.77 -1.19
C GLU A 88 14.01 -1.25 -0.35
N ILE A 89 13.03 -2.12 -0.10
CA ILE A 89 11.84 -1.84 0.70
C ILE A 89 11.79 -2.88 1.81
N VAL A 90 11.78 -2.38 3.03
CA VAL A 90 11.53 -3.22 4.20
C VAL A 90 10.03 -3.49 4.27
N VAL A 91 9.68 -4.76 4.17
CA VAL A 91 8.31 -5.26 4.24
C VAL A 91 8.14 -6.00 5.54
N GLU A 92 7.10 -5.66 6.28
CA GLU A 92 6.68 -6.41 7.46
C GLU A 92 5.23 -6.84 7.33
N GLU A 93 4.92 -8.06 7.74
CA GLU A 93 3.57 -8.60 7.81
C GLU A 93 3.29 -8.99 9.25
N TRP A 94 2.44 -8.20 9.91
CA TRP A 94 2.06 -8.39 11.30
C TRP A 94 0.72 -9.13 11.36
N THR A 95 0.69 -10.28 12.01
CA THR A 95 -0.51 -11.09 12.18
C THR A 95 -1.15 -10.81 13.53
N TYR A 96 -2.44 -10.50 13.54
CA TYR A 96 -3.23 -10.34 14.75
C TYR A 96 -4.21 -11.50 14.88
N ASN A 97 -4.05 -12.28 15.96
CA ASN A 97 -5.00 -13.30 16.38
C ASN A 97 -6.03 -12.70 17.33
N PHE A 98 -7.31 -12.82 17.01
CA PHE A 98 -8.40 -12.28 17.81
C PHE A 98 -9.27 -13.36 18.47
N GLY A 99 -8.79 -14.59 18.52
CA GLY A 99 -9.49 -15.75 19.08
C GLY A 99 -10.37 -16.51 18.09
N PRO A 100 -10.89 -17.70 18.48
CA PRO A 100 -11.55 -18.65 17.59
C PRO A 100 -12.86 -18.16 16.95
N HIS A 101 -13.47 -17.10 17.50
CA HIS A 101 -14.73 -16.54 17.00
C HIS A 101 -14.53 -15.32 16.09
N ARG A 102 -13.29 -14.95 15.77
CA ARG A 102 -12.99 -13.80 14.91
C ARG A 102 -11.92 -14.16 13.88
N LEU A 103 -12.06 -13.58 12.69
CA LEU A 103 -11.05 -13.73 11.64
C LEU A 103 -9.76 -13.02 12.06
N MET A 104 -8.63 -13.71 11.93
CA MET A 104 -7.32 -13.08 12.08
C MET A 104 -7.08 -12.07 10.97
N ARG A 105 -6.15 -11.14 11.22
CA ARG A 105 -5.80 -10.07 10.27
C ARG A 105 -4.31 -10.02 10.04
N ILE A 106 -3.90 -9.81 8.79
CA ILE A 106 -2.52 -9.47 8.45
C ILE A 106 -2.48 -7.99 8.10
N VAL A 107 -1.61 -7.24 8.74
CA VAL A 107 -1.28 -5.85 8.38
C VAL A 107 0.07 -5.87 7.67
N ARG A 108 0.09 -5.45 6.41
CA ARG A 108 1.32 -5.32 5.63
C ARG A 108 1.83 -3.90 5.76
N PHE A 109 3.12 -3.77 6.07
CA PHE A 109 3.85 -2.52 6.12
C PHE A 109 4.91 -2.50 5.02
N GLU A 110 5.11 -1.33 4.43
CA GLU A 110 6.26 -1.06 3.57
C GLU A 110 6.91 0.23 4.07
N ASN A 111 8.20 0.15 4.42
CA ASN A 111 8.95 1.25 5.04
C ASN A 111 8.20 1.88 6.24
N GLY A 112 7.58 1.03 7.06
CA GLY A 112 6.88 1.41 8.29
C GLY A 112 5.46 1.98 8.12
N LEU A 113 4.91 1.99 6.90
CA LEU A 113 3.55 2.46 6.62
C LEU A 113 2.65 1.31 6.17
N VAL A 114 1.40 1.28 6.67
CA VAL A 114 0.40 0.28 6.26
C VAL A 114 0.12 0.43 4.77
N THR A 115 0.36 -0.64 4.01
CA THR A 115 0.03 -0.71 2.58
C THR A 115 -1.18 -1.59 2.30
N SER A 116 -1.44 -2.59 3.14
CA SER A 116 -2.65 -3.37 3.06
C SER A 116 -3.06 -4.00 4.38
N VAL A 117 -4.36 -4.32 4.48
CA VAL A 117 -4.91 -5.11 5.58
C VAL A 117 -5.74 -6.25 5.01
N SER A 118 -5.29 -7.47 5.24
CA SER A 118 -5.93 -8.69 4.75
C SER A 118 -6.61 -9.47 5.87
N ARG A 119 -7.54 -10.36 5.50
CA ARG A 119 -8.19 -11.31 6.41
C ARG A 119 -7.58 -12.69 6.19
N LEU A 120 -7.44 -13.45 7.26
CA LEU A 120 -7.13 -14.89 7.24
C LEU A 120 -8.37 -15.69 7.67
N GLY A 121 -8.16 -16.95 8.03
CA GLY A 121 -9.16 -17.76 8.73
C GLY A 121 -9.43 -17.29 10.17
N TYR A 122 -10.23 -18.07 10.89
CA TYR A 122 -10.48 -17.85 12.31
C TYR A 122 -9.20 -17.96 13.13
N GLY A 123 -9.16 -17.22 14.24
CA GLY A 123 -8.10 -17.31 15.22
C GLY A 123 -8.10 -18.60 16.02
N TYR A 124 -7.23 -18.65 17.01
CA TYR A 124 -7.07 -19.76 17.95
C TYR A 124 -6.76 -19.21 19.35
N ASN A 125 -6.64 -20.12 20.34
CA ASN A 125 -6.30 -19.80 21.72
C ASN A 125 -4.80 -19.87 21.96
#